data_AF-A0AA51QZ94-F1
#
_entry.id   AF-A0AA51QZ94-F1
#
_cell.length_a   1.000
_cell.length_b   1.000
_cell.length_c   1.000
_cell.angle_alpha   90.00
_cell.angle_beta   90.00
_cell.angle_gamma   90.00
#
_symmetry.space_group_name_H-M   'P 1'
#
loop_
_entity.id
_entity.type
_entity.pdbx_description
1 polymer ?
#
loop_
_entity_poly.entity_id
_entity_poly.type
_entity_poly.pdbx_seq_one_letter_code
_entity_poly.pdbx_strand_id
1 'polypeptide(L)'
;MNGVPPILDKSTQLAQRLARHPALQERIESILTIMESNSDDLKRADEAERQIIEILRQLGHDALSGWAQQHEAAAASRPTSSGLASYGSKKLYWHSTYGQIEVNERLFRQGSCLQRPFSASAAVRCRGVSAPLQRVVTDFGADHPFRQVSEKLQEHYGISLPPETIRQTTERHGRLMLDNTVLETARSESPGKACVLVEMDGGMVPIVTSAPEAADRRKGKTLNWQELKLCIARELGSTRRFYGGTFSGGTEQAGQHLYHCACQAGFGRATDIHGVGDGAVWIADQIEHCFGSQGAYLVDFYHLSEYLAEAAASCSSDTDAWLEQRQAELKANRSAKVLEALLPHLEAPATADAQAPVRKAYRYLNNRREQVDYAGAIRQGRPIGSGEIESAHRFVVQARLKKPGAWWAAENVDPMLALRVTRLNGGWNEYWQNFSACKAA
;
A
#
# COMPACT_ATOMS: atom_id res chain seq x y z
N MET A 1 24.21 -27.08 59.38
CA MET A 1 23.14 -27.77 58.62
C MET A 1 22.70 -26.84 57.51
N ASN A 2 23.23 -27.02 56.31
CA ASN A 2 22.83 -26.25 55.13
C ASN A 2 21.55 -26.88 54.59
N GLY A 3 20.41 -26.32 55.00
CA GLY A 3 19.11 -26.73 54.48
C GLY A 3 19.02 -26.36 53.00
N VAL A 4 19.06 -27.37 52.14
CA VAL A 4 18.69 -27.24 50.73
C VAL A 4 17.23 -26.77 50.70
N PRO A 5 16.90 -25.62 50.08
CA PRO A 5 15.52 -25.16 50.01
C PRO A 5 14.66 -26.19 49.27
N PRO A 6 13.42 -26.44 49.71
CA PRO A 6 12.57 -27.43 49.08
C PRO A 6 12.31 -27.03 47.62
N ILE A 7 12.46 -27.99 46.71
CA ILE A 7 12.06 -27.83 45.31
C ILE A 7 10.55 -27.69 45.30
N LEU A 8 10.06 -26.45 45.28
CA LEU A 8 8.64 -26.15 45.13
C LEU A 8 8.13 -26.75 43.82
N ASP A 9 6.97 -27.41 43.85
CA ASP A 9 6.34 -27.88 42.62
C ASP A 9 5.98 -26.69 41.71
N LYS A 10 5.81 -26.96 40.41
CA LYS A 10 5.57 -25.90 39.41
C LYS A 10 4.31 -25.08 39.72
N SER A 11 3.28 -25.69 40.31
CA SER A 11 2.02 -25.04 40.66
C SER A 11 2.22 -24.02 41.78
N THR A 12 2.97 -24.39 42.81
CA THR A 12 3.28 -23.50 43.93
C THR A 12 4.21 -22.37 43.49
N GLN A 13 5.17 -22.65 42.60
CA GLN A 13 6.01 -21.61 42.01
C GLN A 13 5.19 -20.60 41.18
N LEU A 14 4.23 -21.06 40.39
CA LEU A 14 3.34 -20.18 39.62
C LEU A 14 2.48 -19.31 40.54
N ALA A 15 1.85 -19.92 41.55
CA ALA A 15 1.04 -19.20 42.54
C ALA A 15 1.86 -18.11 43.26
N GLN A 16 3.09 -18.43 43.68
CA GLN A 16 3.99 -17.44 44.29
C GLN A 16 4.40 -16.31 43.33
N ARG A 17 4.54 -16.60 42.03
CA ARG A 17 4.83 -15.56 41.02
C ARG A 17 3.62 -14.67 40.77
N LEU A 18 2.43 -15.24 40.64
CA LEU A 18 1.19 -14.48 40.48
C LEU A 18 0.88 -13.62 41.69
N ALA A 19 1.16 -14.10 42.90
CA ALA A 19 1.02 -13.30 44.13
C ALA A 19 1.91 -12.05 44.16
N ARG A 20 2.99 -12.00 43.37
CA ARG A 20 3.83 -10.78 43.19
C ARG A 20 3.29 -9.83 42.12
N HIS A 21 2.28 -10.24 41.37
CA HIS A 21 1.64 -9.50 40.28
C HIS A 21 0.11 -9.58 40.41
N PRO A 22 -0.48 -8.95 41.44
CA PRO A 22 -1.91 -9.12 41.77
C PRO A 22 -2.86 -8.75 40.62
N ALA A 23 -2.52 -7.74 39.81
CA ALA A 23 -3.31 -7.40 38.63
C ALA A 23 -3.37 -8.57 37.62
N LEU A 24 -2.24 -9.22 37.32
CA LEU A 24 -2.21 -10.38 36.42
C LEU A 24 -2.97 -11.58 37.01
N GLN A 25 -2.86 -11.78 38.33
CA GLN A 25 -3.60 -12.83 39.03
C GLN A 25 -5.12 -12.61 38.88
N GLU A 26 -5.61 -11.41 39.15
CA GLU A 26 -7.03 -11.04 39.02
C GLU A 26 -7.55 -11.27 37.59
N ARG A 27 -6.76 -10.92 36.56
CA ARG A 27 -7.13 -11.15 35.16
C ARG A 27 -7.21 -12.64 34.82
N ILE A 28 -6.27 -13.46 35.29
CA ILE A 28 -6.30 -14.92 35.07
C ILE A 28 -7.51 -15.54 35.80
N GLU A 29 -7.77 -15.14 37.03
CA GLU A 29 -8.96 -15.56 37.80
C GLU A 29 -10.26 -15.16 37.09
N SER A 30 -10.30 -14.00 36.44
CA SER A 30 -11.45 -13.57 35.63
C SER A 30 -11.68 -14.49 34.41
N ILE A 31 -10.61 -14.92 33.72
CA ILE A 31 -10.72 -15.89 32.61
C ILE A 31 -11.25 -17.23 33.11
N LEU A 32 -10.73 -17.72 34.25
CA LEU A 32 -11.21 -18.96 34.88
C LEU A 32 -12.68 -18.85 35.26
N THR A 33 -13.09 -17.72 35.84
CA THR A 33 -14.49 -17.47 36.20
C THR A 33 -15.41 -17.55 34.98
N ILE A 34 -15.03 -16.98 33.83
CA ILE A 34 -15.82 -17.09 32.59
C ILE A 34 -15.90 -18.54 32.12
N MET A 35 -14.77 -19.25 32.11
CA MET A 35 -14.69 -20.65 31.67
C MET A 35 -15.52 -21.59 32.56
N GLU A 36 -15.53 -21.34 33.87
CA GLU A 36 -16.25 -22.13 34.88
C GLU A 36 -17.71 -21.70 35.03
N SER A 37 -18.09 -20.55 34.47
CA SER A 37 -19.45 -20.02 34.59
C SER A 37 -20.46 -20.92 33.89
N ASN A 38 -21.44 -21.39 34.67
CA ASN A 38 -22.66 -22.03 34.18
C ASN A 38 -23.88 -21.09 34.34
N SER A 39 -23.65 -19.78 34.49
CA SER A 39 -24.70 -18.80 34.78
C SER A 39 -25.48 -18.41 33.52
N ASP A 40 -26.73 -17.98 33.72
CA ASP A 40 -27.62 -17.53 32.64
C ASP A 40 -27.09 -16.31 31.88
N ASP A 41 -26.18 -15.52 32.48
CA ASP A 41 -25.62 -14.28 31.94
C ASP A 41 -24.53 -14.48 30.86
N LEU A 42 -23.89 -15.66 30.80
CA LEU A 42 -22.83 -16.00 29.84
C LEU A 42 -23.21 -17.17 28.91
N LYS A 43 -24.51 -17.37 28.66
CA LYS A 43 -25.01 -18.46 27.79
C LYS A 43 -24.55 -18.39 26.34
N ARG A 44 -24.09 -17.22 25.86
CA ARG A 44 -23.78 -17.01 24.44
C ARG A 44 -22.27 -16.86 24.23
N ALA A 45 -21.74 -17.62 23.28
CA ALA A 45 -20.32 -17.59 22.92
C ALA A 45 -19.82 -16.19 22.54
N ASP A 46 -20.65 -15.35 21.92
CA ASP A 46 -20.26 -13.99 21.52
C ASP A 46 -20.04 -13.06 22.73
N GLU A 47 -20.76 -13.27 23.84
CA GLU A 47 -20.56 -12.50 25.06
C GLU A 47 -19.28 -12.94 25.79
N ALA A 48 -19.06 -14.25 25.90
CA ALA A 48 -17.83 -14.79 26.45
C ALA A 48 -16.59 -14.31 25.66
N GLU A 49 -16.66 -14.31 24.32
CA GLU A 49 -15.59 -13.79 23.46
C GLU A 49 -15.32 -12.31 23.73
N ARG A 50 -16.35 -11.46 23.78
CA ARG A 50 -16.20 -10.02 24.08
C ARG A 50 -15.50 -9.78 25.41
N GLN A 51 -15.89 -10.49 26.46
CA GLN A 51 -15.27 -10.35 27.79
C GLN A 51 -13.83 -10.85 27.81
N ILE A 52 -13.55 -12.00 27.18
CA ILE A 52 -12.20 -12.55 27.07
C ILE A 52 -11.28 -11.59 26.30
N ILE A 53 -11.75 -10.97 25.21
CA ILE A 53 -10.97 -9.98 24.45
C ILE A 53 -10.54 -8.82 25.36
N GLU A 54 -11.47 -8.29 26.16
CA GLU A 54 -11.16 -7.19 27.08
C GLU A 54 -10.17 -7.61 28.17
N ILE A 55 -10.35 -8.80 28.75
CA ILE A 55 -9.42 -9.33 29.75
C ILE A 55 -8.03 -9.54 29.14
N LEU A 56 -7.92 -10.06 27.92
CA LEU A 56 -6.63 -10.24 27.24
C LEU A 56 -5.94 -8.91 26.93
N ARG A 57 -6.69 -7.86 26.59
CA ARG A 57 -6.15 -6.51 26.41
C ARG A 57 -5.56 -5.98 27.71
N GLN A 58 -6.30 -6.07 28.81
CA GLN A 58 -5.86 -5.64 30.14
C GLN A 58 -4.67 -6.46 30.64
N LEU A 59 -4.71 -7.79 30.48
CA LEU A 59 -3.62 -8.69 30.83
C LEU A 59 -2.32 -8.32 30.09
N GLY A 60 -2.40 -8.06 28.78
CA GLY A 60 -1.26 -7.62 27.98
C GLY A 60 -0.72 -6.25 28.41
N HIS A 61 -1.61 -5.32 28.77
CA HIS A 61 -1.25 -4.02 29.31
C HIS A 61 -0.48 -4.15 30.63
N ASP A 62 -1.05 -4.89 31.59
CA ASP A 62 -0.49 -5.09 32.92
C ASP A 62 0.87 -5.82 32.86
N ALA A 63 0.98 -6.81 31.97
CA ALA A 63 2.23 -7.54 31.75
C ALA A 63 3.35 -6.63 31.20
N LEU A 64 3.04 -5.80 30.20
CA LEU A 64 4.01 -4.86 29.63
C LEU A 64 4.39 -3.74 30.61
N SER A 65 3.42 -3.23 31.36
CA SER A 65 3.65 -2.24 32.42
C SER A 65 4.53 -2.80 33.53
N GLY A 66 4.26 -4.02 33.99
CA GLY A 66 5.09 -4.72 34.98
C GLY A 66 6.50 -4.99 34.47
N TRP A 67 6.65 -5.46 33.22
CA TRP A 67 7.94 -5.63 32.57
C TRP A 67 8.75 -4.33 32.55
N ALA A 68 8.12 -3.22 32.16
CA ALA A 68 8.75 -1.91 32.07
C ALA A 68 9.22 -1.41 33.44
N GLN A 69 8.38 -1.53 34.47
CA GLN A 69 8.73 -1.13 35.84
C GLN A 69 9.91 -1.95 36.38
N GLN A 70 9.91 -3.27 36.17
CA GLN A 70 10.99 -4.14 36.62
C GLN A 70 12.30 -3.83 35.89
N HIS A 71 12.25 -3.59 34.57
CA HIS A 71 13.43 -3.25 33.78
C HIS A 71 13.95 -1.85 34.10
N GLU A 72 13.08 -0.88 34.39
CA GLU A 72 13.51 0.43 34.89
C GLU A 72 14.24 0.29 36.23
N ALA A 73 13.69 -0.50 37.17
CA ALA A 73 14.31 -0.71 38.46
C ALA A 73 15.70 -1.36 38.34
N ALA A 74 15.84 -2.34 37.46
CA ALA A 74 17.13 -2.98 37.16
C ALA A 74 18.09 -2.06 36.41
N ALA A 75 17.61 -1.21 35.50
CA ALA A 75 18.43 -0.26 34.77
C ALA A 75 18.92 0.88 35.67
N ALA A 76 18.12 1.29 36.64
CA ALA A 76 18.47 2.33 37.60
C ALA A 76 19.46 1.87 38.68
N SER A 77 19.53 0.56 39.00
CA SER A 77 20.49 0.07 40.01
C SER A 77 21.93 0.08 39.51
N ARG A 78 22.17 -0.09 38.20
CA ARG A 78 23.54 -0.12 37.62
C ARG A 78 24.31 1.18 37.84
N PRO A 79 23.81 2.38 37.48
CA PRO A 79 24.53 3.63 37.74
C PRO A 79 24.70 3.93 39.24
N THR A 80 23.71 3.57 40.06
CA THR A 80 23.81 3.74 41.51
C THR A 80 24.95 2.91 42.10
N SER A 81 25.12 1.66 41.64
CA SER A 81 26.24 0.80 42.06
C SER A 81 27.61 1.32 41.60
N SER A 82 27.67 2.09 40.50
CA SER A 82 28.88 2.74 40.02
C SER A 82 29.11 4.14 40.61
N GLY A 83 28.38 4.51 41.68
CA GLY A 83 28.54 5.79 42.39
C GLY A 83 27.93 7.01 41.68
N LEU A 84 27.14 6.81 40.62
CA LEU A 84 26.45 7.92 39.94
C LEU A 84 25.20 8.32 40.72
N ALA A 85 25.12 9.60 41.09
CA ALA A 85 23.95 10.15 41.78
C ALA A 85 22.75 10.31 40.84
N SER A 86 21.56 10.00 41.35
CA SER A 86 20.29 10.27 40.67
C SER A 86 20.07 11.78 40.57
N TYR A 87 19.72 12.25 39.37
CA TYR A 87 19.40 13.65 39.08
C TYR A 87 17.89 13.95 39.19
N GLY A 88 17.05 12.92 39.19
CA GLY A 88 15.59 13.05 39.28
C GLY A 88 14.87 11.92 38.55
N SER A 89 13.57 12.10 38.28
CA SER A 89 12.76 11.17 37.49
C SER A 89 11.95 11.92 36.44
N LYS A 90 11.68 11.26 35.30
CA LYS A 90 10.80 11.80 34.26
C LYS A 90 9.85 10.75 33.75
N LYS A 91 8.59 11.14 33.58
CA LYS A 91 7.56 10.32 32.96
C LYS A 91 7.94 9.99 31.51
N LEU A 92 8.04 8.69 31.23
CA LEU A 92 8.30 8.10 29.93
C LEU A 92 7.08 7.26 29.57
N TYR A 93 6.53 7.46 28.37
CA TYR A 93 5.44 6.63 27.87
C TYR A 93 5.58 6.37 26.37
N TRP A 94 5.03 5.25 25.92
CA TRP A 94 4.94 4.88 24.51
C TRP A 94 3.65 4.10 24.25
N HIS A 95 3.22 4.04 23.00
CA HIS A 95 2.02 3.32 22.61
C HIS A 95 2.37 1.90 22.13
N SER A 96 1.65 0.92 22.63
CA SER A 96 1.74 -0.49 22.24
C SER A 96 0.39 -1.00 21.71
N THR A 97 0.37 -2.22 21.16
CA THR A 97 -0.89 -2.90 20.79
C THR A 97 -1.81 -3.16 21.98
N TYR A 98 -1.31 -3.02 23.21
CA TYR A 98 -2.06 -3.13 24.47
C TYR A 98 -2.23 -1.78 25.17
N GLY A 99 -2.13 -0.68 24.43
CA GLY A 99 -2.33 0.68 24.96
C GLY A 99 -1.05 1.40 25.34
N GLN A 100 -1.21 2.54 26.01
CA GLN A 100 -0.11 3.40 26.42
C GLN A 100 0.58 2.80 27.65
N ILE A 101 1.85 2.42 27.50
CA ILE A 101 2.67 1.96 28.62
C ILE A 101 3.44 3.15 29.19
N GLU A 102 3.49 3.24 30.51
CA GLU A 102 4.08 4.38 31.22
C GLU A 102 5.01 3.90 32.34
N VAL A 103 6.15 4.59 32.47
CA VAL A 103 7.08 4.40 33.58
C VAL A 103 7.69 5.74 34.00
N ASN A 104 7.93 5.91 35.29
CA ASN A 104 8.73 7.01 35.81
C ASN A 104 10.20 6.60 35.75
N GLU A 105 10.91 7.07 34.72
CA GLU A 105 12.32 6.72 34.51
C GLU A 105 13.22 7.59 35.39
N ARG A 106 14.08 6.95 36.19
CA ARG A 106 15.17 7.62 36.91
C ARG A 106 16.24 8.13 35.95
N LEU A 107 16.63 9.38 36.17
CA LEU A 107 17.61 10.10 35.38
C LEU A 107 18.91 10.20 36.15
N PHE A 108 20.03 10.08 35.44
CA PHE A 108 21.37 10.19 36.01
C PHE A 108 22.15 11.26 35.26
N ARG A 109 23.14 11.87 35.92
CA ARG A 109 23.95 12.92 35.31
C ARG A 109 25.43 12.59 35.47
N GLN A 110 26.16 12.61 34.35
CA GLN A 110 27.62 12.51 34.31
C GLN A 110 28.17 13.77 33.63
N GLY A 111 28.65 14.72 34.44
CA GLY A 111 29.06 16.04 33.95
C GLY A 111 27.89 16.82 33.33
N SER A 112 28.00 17.18 32.05
CA SER A 112 26.93 17.81 31.27
C SER A 112 25.96 16.82 30.61
N CYS A 113 26.26 15.52 30.62
CA CYS A 113 25.47 14.50 29.95
C CYS A 113 24.36 13.94 30.85
N LEU A 114 23.12 13.93 30.33
CA LEU A 114 21.97 13.28 30.96
C LEU A 114 21.88 11.83 30.47
N GLN A 115 21.92 10.87 31.39
CA GLN A 115 21.78 9.45 31.11
C GLN A 115 20.36 8.97 31.44
N ARG A 116 19.83 8.15 30.53
CA ARG A 116 18.50 7.55 30.61
C ARG A 116 18.60 6.03 30.39
N PRO A 117 19.06 5.27 31.40
CA PRO A 117 19.49 3.89 31.22
C PRO A 117 18.37 2.96 30.74
N PHE A 118 17.14 3.16 31.23
CA PHE A 118 16.01 2.32 30.85
C PHE A 118 15.61 2.55 29.40
N SER A 119 15.32 3.79 29.00
CA SER A 119 14.89 4.09 27.62
C SER A 119 15.95 3.71 26.58
N ALA A 120 17.24 3.88 26.91
CA ALA A 120 18.35 3.43 26.06
C ALA A 120 18.38 1.89 25.92
N SER A 121 18.34 1.15 27.04
CA SER A 121 18.42 -0.32 27.01
C SER A 121 17.16 -1.01 26.47
N ALA A 122 15.99 -0.45 26.74
CA ALA A 122 14.72 -0.95 26.24
C ALA A 122 14.39 -0.47 24.81
N ALA A 123 15.23 0.39 24.21
CA ALA A 123 15.04 1.00 22.90
C ALA A 123 13.66 1.69 22.73
N VAL A 124 13.13 2.26 23.82
CA VAL A 124 11.85 2.98 23.83
C VAL A 124 12.08 4.49 23.87
N ARG A 125 11.15 5.25 23.28
CA ARG A 125 11.20 6.71 23.27
C ARG A 125 9.88 7.26 23.79
N CYS A 126 9.93 8.40 24.47
CA CYS A 126 8.72 9.06 24.93
C CYS A 126 7.86 9.46 23.73
N ARG A 127 6.55 9.21 23.80
CA ARG A 127 5.58 9.32 22.68
C ARG A 127 5.88 8.39 21.49
N GLY A 128 6.72 7.38 21.69
CA GLY A 128 7.03 6.40 20.67
C GLY A 128 5.85 5.47 20.39
N VAL A 129 5.89 4.80 19.25
CA VAL A 129 4.98 3.72 18.87
C VAL A 129 5.80 2.44 18.81
N SER A 130 5.35 1.36 19.47
CA SER A 130 6.04 0.06 19.42
C SER A 130 6.06 -0.51 17.99
N ALA A 131 7.05 -1.35 17.65
CA ALA A 131 7.13 -1.93 16.30
C ALA A 131 5.88 -2.75 15.89
N PRO A 132 5.29 -3.59 16.77
CA PRO A 132 4.03 -4.27 16.45
C PRO A 132 2.88 -3.30 16.14
N LEU A 133 2.76 -2.23 16.93
CA LEU A 133 1.73 -1.21 16.69
C LEU A 133 2.02 -0.39 15.41
N GLN A 134 3.29 -0.10 15.10
CA GLN A 134 3.64 0.54 13.83
C GLN A 134 3.13 -0.29 12.64
N ARG A 135 3.26 -1.62 12.69
CA ARG A 135 2.74 -2.53 11.65
C ARG A 135 1.23 -2.42 11.48
N VAL A 136 0.47 -2.42 12.57
CA VAL A 136 -0.99 -2.26 12.54
C VAL A 136 -1.39 -0.88 11.99
N VAL A 137 -0.74 0.18 12.47
CA VAL A 137 -1.02 1.56 12.07
C VAL A 137 -0.76 1.76 10.58
N THR A 138 0.36 1.25 10.07
CA THR A 138 0.71 1.36 8.66
C THR A 138 -0.24 0.55 7.78
N ASP A 139 -0.70 -0.62 8.24
CA ASP A 139 -1.68 -1.45 7.51
C ASP A 139 -3.00 -0.68 7.32
N PHE A 140 -3.58 -0.18 8.41
CA PHE A 140 -4.80 0.62 8.33
C PHE A 140 -4.59 1.94 7.58
N GLY A 141 -3.45 2.60 7.76
CA GLY A 141 -3.11 3.86 7.09
C GLY A 141 -2.93 3.73 5.58
N ALA A 142 -2.58 2.53 5.09
CA ALA A 142 -2.49 2.23 3.67
C ALA A 142 -3.88 2.18 2.98
N ASP A 143 -4.95 1.90 3.73
CA ASP A 143 -6.30 1.74 3.20
C ASP A 143 -7.23 2.90 3.57
N HIS A 144 -7.07 3.50 4.74
CA HIS A 144 -8.05 4.43 5.31
C HIS A 144 -7.49 5.84 5.54
N PRO A 145 -8.35 6.88 5.48
CA PRO A 145 -8.02 8.20 6.02
C PRO A 145 -7.54 8.10 7.47
N PHE A 146 -6.48 8.83 7.83
CA PHE A 146 -5.82 8.68 9.13
C PHE A 146 -6.72 8.93 10.36
N ARG A 147 -7.79 9.72 10.20
CA ARG A 147 -8.81 9.86 11.25
C ARG A 147 -9.58 8.56 11.48
N GLN A 148 -10.06 7.91 10.42
CA GLN A 148 -10.76 6.63 10.50
C GLN A 148 -9.87 5.51 11.03
N VAL A 149 -8.55 5.60 10.79
CA VAL A 149 -7.60 4.65 11.39
C VAL A 149 -7.64 4.72 12.92
N SER A 150 -7.80 5.91 13.52
CA SER A 150 -7.95 6.03 14.98
C SER A 150 -9.19 5.29 15.48
N GLU A 151 -10.31 5.36 14.76
CA GLU A 151 -11.55 4.66 15.10
C GLU A 151 -11.35 3.14 14.99
N LYS A 152 -10.66 2.67 13.94
CA LYS A 152 -10.32 1.24 13.76
C LYS A 152 -9.38 0.70 14.83
N LEU A 153 -8.43 1.50 15.28
CA LEU A 153 -7.57 1.12 16.40
C LEU A 153 -8.37 1.00 17.70
N GLN A 154 -9.35 1.88 17.93
CA GLN A 154 -10.22 1.79 19.08
C GLN A 154 -11.09 0.53 19.02
N GLU A 155 -11.69 0.25 17.87
CA GLU A 155 -12.54 -0.92 17.65
C GLU A 155 -11.78 -2.24 17.87
N HIS A 156 -10.67 -2.43 17.15
CA HIS A 156 -9.99 -3.73 17.09
C HIS A 156 -8.97 -3.93 18.21
N TYR A 157 -8.37 -2.86 18.74
CA TYR A 157 -7.30 -2.94 19.75
C TYR A 157 -7.65 -2.25 21.07
N GLY A 158 -8.74 -1.50 21.16
CA GLY A 158 -9.08 -0.73 22.37
C GLY A 158 -8.15 0.46 22.61
N ILE A 159 -7.42 0.92 21.58
CA ILE A 159 -6.42 1.99 21.71
C ILE A 159 -6.75 3.17 20.80
N SER A 160 -6.40 4.37 21.25
CA SER A 160 -6.51 5.59 20.44
C SER A 160 -5.14 6.20 20.19
N LEU A 161 -4.90 6.60 18.94
CA LEU A 161 -3.70 7.33 18.52
C LEU A 161 -4.11 8.62 17.81
N PRO A 162 -3.39 9.74 18.02
CA PRO A 162 -3.62 10.94 17.26
C PRO A 162 -3.48 10.67 15.75
N PRO A 163 -4.39 11.20 14.90
CA PRO A 163 -4.30 11.05 13.44
C PRO A 163 -2.95 11.47 12.86
N GLU A 164 -2.29 12.45 13.49
CA GLU A 164 -0.96 12.89 13.08
C GLU A 164 0.13 11.84 13.35
N THR A 165 0.08 11.14 14.49
CA THR A 165 1.00 10.04 14.79
C THR A 165 0.80 8.88 13.81
N ILE A 166 -0.46 8.58 13.47
CA ILE A 166 -0.83 7.59 12.47
C ILE A 166 -0.26 7.96 11.10
N ARG A 167 -0.47 9.22 10.67
CA ARG A 167 0.04 9.75 9.40
C ARG A 167 1.56 9.63 9.32
N GLN A 168 2.27 10.19 10.30
CA GLN A 168 3.73 10.18 10.34
C GLN A 168 4.31 8.76 10.33
N THR A 169 3.70 7.85 11.09
CA THR A 169 4.12 6.44 11.12
C THR A 169 3.92 5.78 9.75
N THR A 170 2.74 5.96 9.16
CA THR A 170 2.40 5.37 7.85
C THR A 170 3.30 5.90 6.74
N GLU A 171 3.41 7.23 6.62
CA GLU A 171 4.23 7.88 5.60
C GLU A 171 5.71 7.54 5.75
N ARG A 172 6.23 7.45 6.98
CA ARG A 172 7.60 7.01 7.24
C ARG A 172 7.85 5.59 6.73
N HIS A 173 6.93 4.66 6.99
CA HIS A 173 7.07 3.29 6.49
C HIS A 173 6.93 3.21 4.97
N GLY A 174 6.02 3.99 4.37
CA GLY A 174 5.94 4.12 2.92
C GLY A 174 7.21 4.68 2.29
N ARG A 175 7.84 5.67 2.92
CA ARG A 175 9.14 6.23 2.49
C ARG A 175 10.22 5.16 2.56
N LEU A 176 10.31 4.42 3.66
CA LEU A 176 11.28 3.32 3.79
C LEU A 176 11.08 2.24 2.72
N MET A 177 9.83 1.95 2.32
CA MET A 177 9.54 1.00 1.23
C MET A 177 9.99 1.57 -0.12
N LEU A 178 9.73 2.84 -0.38
CA LEU A 178 10.19 3.54 -1.58
C LEU A 178 11.72 3.56 -1.66
N ASP A 179 12.40 3.97 -0.59
CA ASP A 179 13.86 4.11 -0.54
C ASP A 179 14.56 2.74 -0.69
N ASN A 180 13.91 1.66 -0.26
CA ASN A 180 14.40 0.28 -0.42
C ASN A 180 13.98 -0.36 -1.75
N THR A 181 13.26 0.35 -2.63
CA THR A 181 12.85 -0.19 -3.93
C THR A 181 14.07 -0.19 -4.86
N VAL A 182 14.50 -1.39 -5.24
CA VAL A 182 15.54 -1.58 -6.25
C VAL A 182 14.87 -2.12 -7.51
N LEU A 183 14.81 -1.28 -8.55
CA LEU A 183 14.28 -1.69 -9.84
C LEU A 183 15.32 -2.51 -10.59
N GLU A 184 14.87 -3.66 -11.10
CA GLU A 184 15.63 -4.39 -12.10
C GLU A 184 15.49 -3.64 -13.41
N THR A 185 16.61 -3.23 -13.99
CA THR A 185 16.68 -2.49 -15.25
C THR A 185 17.66 -3.11 -16.23
N ALA A 186 18.42 -4.13 -15.80
CA ALA A 186 19.33 -4.85 -16.67
C ALA A 186 18.58 -5.88 -17.52
N ARG A 187 19.13 -6.17 -18.71
CA ARG A 187 18.59 -7.20 -19.61
C ARG A 187 18.61 -8.57 -18.94
N SER A 188 17.45 -9.23 -18.88
CA SER A 188 17.30 -10.56 -18.29
C SER A 188 18.03 -11.63 -19.12
N GLU A 189 18.91 -12.40 -18.49
CA GLU A 189 19.60 -13.54 -19.10
C GLU A 189 18.83 -14.87 -18.97
N SER A 190 17.67 -14.88 -18.32
CA SER A 190 16.86 -16.09 -18.27
C SER A 190 16.18 -16.33 -19.63
N PRO A 191 15.86 -17.58 -20.01
CA PRO A 191 15.00 -17.83 -21.17
C PRO A 191 13.63 -17.14 -21.06
N GLY A 192 13.11 -17.02 -19.82
CA GLY A 192 11.82 -16.39 -19.52
C GLY A 192 10.61 -17.29 -19.81
N LYS A 193 9.42 -16.71 -19.70
CA LYS A 193 8.13 -17.33 -20.04
C LYS A 193 7.83 -17.15 -21.52
N ALA A 194 6.85 -17.88 -22.05
CA ALA A 194 6.45 -17.74 -23.46
C ALA A 194 5.89 -16.34 -23.77
N CYS A 195 4.98 -15.84 -22.93
CA CYS A 195 4.40 -14.51 -23.09
C CYS A 195 4.12 -13.86 -21.75
N VAL A 196 4.52 -12.59 -21.62
CA VAL A 196 4.17 -11.72 -20.49
C VAL A 196 3.30 -10.59 -21.02
N LEU A 197 2.19 -10.35 -20.32
CA LEU A 197 1.28 -9.26 -20.58
C LEU A 197 1.71 -8.05 -19.77
N VAL A 198 1.66 -6.88 -20.39
CA VAL A 198 1.97 -5.60 -19.76
C VAL A 198 0.89 -4.57 -20.07
N GLU A 199 0.54 -3.76 -19.08
CA GLU A 199 -0.36 -2.63 -19.28
C GLU A 199 0.14 -1.44 -18.45
N MET A 200 -0.08 -0.23 -18.95
CA MET A 200 0.23 1.02 -18.25
C MET A 200 -0.94 1.97 -18.39
N ASP A 201 -1.09 2.87 -17.42
CA ASP A 201 -2.09 3.93 -17.48
C ASP A 201 -1.72 5.11 -16.56
N GLY A 202 -2.15 6.30 -16.96
CA GLY A 202 -2.02 7.56 -16.22
C GLY A 202 -3.29 7.90 -15.45
N GLY A 203 -3.18 8.05 -14.12
CA GLY A 203 -4.29 8.39 -13.24
C GLY A 203 -4.10 9.73 -12.54
N MET A 204 -5.09 10.63 -12.65
CA MET A 204 -5.03 11.94 -11.97
C MET A 204 -5.23 11.80 -10.45
N VAL A 205 -4.27 12.33 -9.68
CA VAL A 205 -4.30 12.43 -8.21
C VAL A 205 -4.37 13.90 -7.74
N PRO A 206 -5.11 14.18 -6.65
CA PRO A 206 -5.27 15.53 -6.10
C PRO A 206 -4.08 15.97 -5.23
N ILE A 207 -3.36 16.99 -5.68
CA ILE A 207 -2.19 17.56 -5.00
C ILE A 207 -2.51 18.91 -4.41
N VAL A 208 -2.14 19.13 -3.15
CA VAL A 208 -2.25 20.42 -2.48
C VAL A 208 -0.90 21.09 -2.39
N THR A 209 -0.82 22.30 -2.92
CA THR A 209 0.34 23.17 -2.77
C THR A 209 -0.03 24.34 -1.86
N SER A 210 0.85 24.66 -0.91
CA SER A 210 0.70 25.86 -0.07
C SER A 210 1.60 26.96 -0.64
N ALA A 211 1.10 28.19 -0.75
CA ALA A 211 1.94 29.31 -1.15
C ALA A 211 3.10 29.50 -0.14
N PRO A 212 4.38 29.46 -0.57
CA PRO A 212 5.53 29.57 0.33
C PRO A 212 5.54 30.85 1.17
N GLU A 213 4.96 31.92 0.62
CA GLU A 213 4.95 33.27 1.19
C GLU A 213 3.74 33.56 2.10
N ALA A 214 2.82 32.61 2.26
CA ALA A 214 1.66 32.81 3.12
C ALA A 214 2.06 32.75 4.61
N ALA A 215 1.83 33.84 5.34
CA ALA A 215 2.03 33.93 6.80
C ALA A 215 1.24 32.86 7.57
N ASP A 216 0.12 32.38 7.02
CA ASP A 216 -0.66 31.25 7.51
C ASP A 216 -0.73 30.15 6.45
N ARG A 217 0.02 29.05 6.65
CA ARG A 217 0.04 27.88 5.77
C ARG A 217 -1.30 27.13 5.67
N ARG A 218 -2.32 27.52 6.46
CA ARG A 218 -3.69 27.01 6.31
C ARG A 218 -4.47 27.78 5.23
N LYS A 219 -4.05 28.99 4.88
CA LYS A 219 -4.65 29.85 3.86
C LYS A 219 -3.83 29.76 2.56
N GLY A 220 -4.47 30.01 1.41
CA GLY A 220 -3.79 30.03 0.12
C GLY A 220 -3.35 28.65 -0.39
N LYS A 221 -4.11 27.60 -0.06
CA LYS A 221 -3.91 26.26 -0.62
C LYS A 221 -4.55 26.16 -2.01
N THR A 222 -3.79 25.70 -2.98
CA THR A 222 -4.28 25.42 -4.33
C THR A 222 -4.31 23.92 -4.57
N LEU A 223 -5.40 23.46 -5.17
CA LEU A 223 -5.59 22.07 -5.56
C LEU A 223 -5.25 21.93 -7.04
N ASN A 224 -4.24 21.11 -7.33
CA ASN A 224 -3.80 20.80 -8.67
C ASN A 224 -3.93 19.29 -8.90
N TRP A 225 -4.45 18.90 -10.05
CA TRP A 225 -4.49 17.49 -10.45
C TRP A 225 -3.21 17.18 -11.22
N GLN A 226 -2.49 16.16 -10.77
CA GLN A 226 -1.27 15.70 -11.43
C GLN A 226 -1.37 14.20 -11.73
N GLU A 227 -0.75 13.78 -12.82
CA GLU A 227 -0.83 12.41 -13.32
C GLU A 227 0.17 11.48 -12.60
N LEU A 228 -0.34 10.40 -12.03
CA LEU A 228 0.43 9.27 -11.51
C LEU A 228 0.43 8.15 -12.54
N LYS A 229 1.60 7.55 -12.82
CA LYS A 229 1.74 6.46 -13.79
C LYS A 229 1.77 5.13 -13.06
N LEU A 230 0.86 4.23 -13.41
CA LEU A 230 0.79 2.88 -12.86
C LEU A 230 1.07 1.88 -13.99
N CYS A 231 1.71 0.77 -13.65
CA CYS A 231 1.92 -0.34 -14.56
C CYS A 231 1.61 -1.68 -13.89
N ILE A 232 1.29 -2.65 -14.72
CA ILE A 232 1.04 -4.03 -14.32
C ILE A 232 1.73 -4.98 -15.30
N ALA A 233 2.27 -6.09 -14.78
CA ALA A 233 2.74 -7.19 -15.59
C ALA A 233 2.30 -8.54 -15.01
N ARG A 234 2.05 -9.51 -15.90
CA ARG A 234 1.80 -10.91 -15.52
C ARG A 234 2.11 -11.89 -16.65
N GLU A 235 2.42 -13.13 -16.30
CA GLU A 235 2.49 -14.21 -17.28
C GLU A 235 1.10 -14.48 -17.90
N LEU A 236 1.05 -14.74 -19.20
CA LEU A 236 -0.17 -15.15 -19.87
C LEU A 236 -0.67 -16.49 -19.27
N GLY A 237 -1.92 -16.51 -18.77
CA GLY A 237 -2.51 -17.65 -18.07
C GLY A 237 -2.31 -17.66 -16.54
N SER A 238 -1.51 -16.75 -15.99
CA SER A 238 -1.36 -16.58 -14.54
C SER A 238 -2.32 -15.52 -14.00
N THR A 239 -2.80 -15.72 -12.76
CA THR A 239 -3.56 -14.72 -12.00
C THR A 239 -2.67 -13.84 -11.12
N ARG A 240 -1.40 -14.22 -10.94
CA ARG A 240 -0.42 -13.44 -10.17
C ARG A 240 0.04 -12.25 -11.00
N ARG A 241 -0.06 -11.07 -10.40
CA ARG A 241 0.23 -9.78 -11.02
C ARG A 241 1.32 -9.08 -10.23
N PHE A 242 2.12 -8.29 -10.95
CA PHE A 242 3.12 -7.42 -10.37
C PHE A 242 2.78 -5.99 -10.73
N TYR A 243 2.72 -5.13 -9.72
CA TYR A 243 2.38 -3.73 -9.85
C TYR A 243 3.63 -2.87 -9.67
N GLY A 244 3.69 -1.77 -10.40
CA GLY A 244 4.72 -0.75 -10.28
C GLY A 244 4.15 0.61 -10.65
N GLY A 245 4.89 1.68 -10.40
CA GLY A 245 4.43 3.00 -10.76
C GLY A 245 5.21 4.10 -10.08
N THR A 246 5.01 5.31 -10.59
CA THR A 246 5.67 6.52 -10.11
C THR A 246 4.76 7.73 -10.31
N PHE A 247 4.82 8.66 -9.37
CA PHE A 247 4.15 9.95 -9.44
C PHE A 247 5.14 11.08 -9.78
N SER A 248 6.26 11.16 -9.07
CA SER A 248 7.28 12.19 -9.35
C SER A 248 8.15 11.87 -10.56
N GLY A 249 8.17 10.61 -10.99
CA GLY A 249 8.93 10.15 -12.14
C GLY A 249 8.27 10.49 -13.48
N GLY A 250 9.13 10.81 -14.46
CA GLY A 250 8.71 10.92 -15.85
C GLY A 250 8.32 9.58 -16.47
N THR A 251 8.03 9.60 -17.76
CA THR A 251 7.66 8.40 -18.53
C THR A 251 8.75 7.34 -18.54
N GLU A 252 10.03 7.74 -18.56
CA GLU A 252 11.18 6.83 -18.49
C GLU A 252 11.22 6.01 -17.18
N GLN A 253 11.00 6.65 -16.04
CA GLN A 253 10.92 5.93 -14.76
C GLN A 253 9.70 5.00 -14.72
N ALA A 254 8.58 5.41 -15.32
CA ALA A 254 7.43 4.52 -15.47
C ALA A 254 7.77 3.28 -16.31
N GLY A 255 8.56 3.43 -17.38
CA GLY A 255 9.11 2.32 -18.17
C GLY A 255 10.03 1.40 -17.35
N GLN A 256 10.90 1.96 -16.50
CA GLN A 256 11.74 1.17 -15.58
C GLN A 256 10.90 0.32 -14.61
N HIS A 257 9.83 0.89 -14.05
CA HIS A 257 8.88 0.13 -13.24
C HIS A 257 8.20 -0.97 -14.05
N LEU A 258 7.78 -0.69 -15.30
CA LEU A 258 7.17 -1.69 -16.17
C LEU A 258 8.12 -2.85 -16.45
N TYR A 259 9.36 -2.54 -16.80
CA TYR A 259 10.38 -3.53 -17.08
C TYR A 259 10.68 -4.40 -15.85
N HIS A 260 10.80 -3.79 -14.66
CA HIS A 260 10.96 -4.52 -13.41
C HIS A 260 9.79 -5.49 -13.15
N CYS A 261 8.55 -5.03 -13.30
CA CYS A 261 7.37 -5.87 -13.15
C CYS A 261 7.33 -7.00 -14.18
N ALA A 262 7.73 -6.74 -15.42
CA ALA A 262 7.83 -7.75 -16.46
C ALA A 262 8.87 -8.83 -16.10
N CYS A 263 10.04 -8.43 -15.57
CA CYS A 263 11.04 -9.38 -15.06
C CYS A 263 10.49 -10.24 -13.92
N GLN A 264 9.75 -9.65 -12.97
CA GLN A 264 9.08 -10.41 -11.91
C GLN A 264 8.01 -11.38 -12.45
N ALA A 265 7.33 -11.01 -13.53
CA ALA A 265 6.39 -11.85 -14.26
C ALA A 265 7.08 -12.94 -15.11
N GLY A 266 8.41 -12.95 -15.17
CA GLY A 266 9.21 -13.95 -15.86
C GLY A 266 9.66 -13.55 -17.27
N PHE A 267 9.79 -12.26 -17.56
CA PHE A 267 10.41 -11.77 -18.80
C PHE A 267 11.87 -12.22 -18.92
N GLY A 268 12.24 -12.69 -20.10
CA GLY A 268 13.57 -13.16 -20.46
C GLY A 268 13.83 -13.08 -21.97
N ARG A 269 14.94 -13.66 -22.43
CA ARG A 269 15.42 -13.55 -23.82
C ARG A 269 14.47 -14.12 -24.88
N ALA A 270 13.60 -15.06 -24.51
CA ALA A 270 12.69 -15.73 -25.42
C ALA A 270 11.22 -15.45 -25.07
N THR A 271 10.95 -14.35 -24.34
CA THR A 271 9.60 -13.95 -23.94
C THR A 271 9.03 -12.93 -24.90
N ASP A 272 7.82 -13.18 -25.39
CA ASP A 272 7.03 -12.16 -26.07
C ASP A 272 6.34 -11.25 -25.05
N ILE A 273 6.41 -9.94 -25.25
CA ILE A 273 5.65 -8.95 -24.52
C ILE A 273 4.41 -8.57 -25.33
N HIS A 274 3.23 -8.77 -24.73
CA HIS A 274 1.97 -8.28 -25.27
C HIS A 274 1.47 -7.12 -24.41
N GLY A 275 1.70 -5.91 -24.90
CA GLY A 275 1.26 -4.68 -24.29
C GLY A 275 -0.14 -4.28 -24.75
N VAL A 276 -1.01 -3.87 -23.83
CA VAL A 276 -2.34 -3.34 -24.15
C VAL A 276 -2.56 -2.00 -23.45
N GLY A 277 -3.16 -1.02 -24.13
CA GLY A 277 -3.48 0.27 -23.52
C GLY A 277 -4.32 1.19 -24.40
N ASP A 278 -4.65 2.36 -23.88
CA ASP A 278 -5.54 3.38 -24.47
C ASP A 278 -5.01 4.09 -25.73
N GLY A 279 -3.84 3.71 -26.24
CA GLY A 279 -3.19 4.35 -27.38
C GLY A 279 -2.44 5.65 -27.03
N ALA A 280 -2.16 5.95 -25.75
CA ALA A 280 -1.28 7.04 -25.38
C ALA A 280 0.14 6.80 -25.93
N VAL A 281 0.67 7.79 -26.64
CA VAL A 281 1.96 7.69 -27.35
C VAL A 281 3.09 7.27 -26.42
N TRP A 282 3.14 7.87 -25.22
CA TRP A 282 4.20 7.57 -24.26
C TRP A 282 4.20 6.10 -23.79
N ILE A 283 3.04 5.44 -23.78
CA ILE A 283 2.94 4.01 -23.38
C ILE A 283 3.53 3.13 -24.49
N ALA A 284 3.14 3.39 -25.74
CA ALA A 284 3.68 2.69 -26.90
C ALA A 284 5.21 2.87 -26.96
N ASP A 285 5.68 4.10 -26.78
CA ASP A 285 7.11 4.44 -26.74
C ASP A 285 7.84 3.67 -25.63
N GLN A 286 7.25 3.56 -24.42
CA GLN A 286 7.88 2.80 -23.33
C GLN A 286 7.91 1.30 -23.61
N ILE A 287 6.88 0.73 -24.24
CA ILE A 287 6.89 -0.70 -24.60
C ILE A 287 7.98 -1.00 -25.62
N GLU A 288 8.11 -0.16 -26.66
CA GLU A 288 9.17 -0.27 -27.65
C GLU A 288 10.55 -0.07 -26.99
N HIS A 289 10.70 0.96 -26.15
CA HIS A 289 11.97 1.27 -25.48
C HIS A 289 12.42 0.15 -24.55
N CYS A 290 11.51 -0.40 -23.73
CA CYS A 290 11.83 -1.42 -22.73
C CYS A 290 12.07 -2.80 -23.34
N PHE A 291 11.36 -3.16 -24.42
CA PHE A 291 11.29 -4.54 -24.91
C PHE A 291 11.72 -4.72 -26.37
N GLY A 292 11.90 -3.63 -27.13
CA GLY A 292 12.34 -3.66 -28.52
C GLY A 292 11.51 -4.63 -29.36
N SER A 293 12.18 -5.51 -30.11
CA SER A 293 11.53 -6.50 -30.98
C SER A 293 10.73 -7.57 -30.23
N GLN A 294 10.89 -7.70 -28.91
CA GLN A 294 10.06 -8.60 -28.10
C GLN A 294 8.73 -7.94 -27.71
N GLY A 295 8.61 -6.62 -27.85
CA GLY A 295 7.42 -5.84 -27.51
C GLY A 295 6.46 -5.66 -28.67
N ALA A 296 5.21 -6.06 -28.47
CA ALA A 296 4.08 -5.65 -29.31
C ALA A 296 3.11 -4.81 -28.49
N TYR A 297 2.64 -3.69 -29.06
CA TYR A 297 1.60 -2.86 -28.46
C TYR A 297 0.30 -2.95 -29.25
N LEU A 298 -0.78 -3.32 -28.55
CA LEU A 298 -2.12 -3.39 -29.07
C LEU A 298 -2.97 -2.29 -28.42
N VAL A 299 -3.65 -1.50 -29.23
CA VAL A 299 -4.65 -0.55 -28.75
C VAL A 299 -5.81 -1.31 -28.11
N ASP A 300 -6.31 -0.79 -27.00
CA ASP A 300 -7.49 -1.32 -26.34
C ASP A 300 -8.71 -1.26 -27.27
N PHE A 301 -9.27 -2.44 -27.56
CA PHE A 301 -10.43 -2.62 -28.41
C PHE A 301 -11.67 -1.87 -27.91
N TYR A 302 -11.89 -1.85 -26.59
CA TYR A 302 -13.05 -1.20 -25.98
C TYR A 302 -12.87 0.31 -25.99
N HIS A 303 -11.66 0.81 -25.74
CA HIS A 303 -11.39 2.24 -25.88
C HIS A 303 -11.55 2.74 -27.32
N LEU A 304 -11.05 2.00 -28.32
CA LEU A 304 -11.32 2.30 -29.73
C LEU A 304 -12.81 2.22 -30.06
N SER A 305 -13.54 1.31 -29.41
CA SER A 305 -14.99 1.17 -29.58
C SER A 305 -15.77 2.38 -29.05
N GLU A 306 -15.29 3.06 -28.01
CA GLU A 306 -15.90 4.31 -27.52
C GLU A 306 -15.85 5.41 -28.58
N TYR A 307 -14.70 5.59 -29.24
CA TYR A 307 -14.58 6.51 -30.37
C TYR A 307 -15.56 6.18 -31.50
N LEU A 308 -15.72 4.89 -31.83
CA LEU A 308 -16.68 4.46 -32.84
C LEU A 308 -18.13 4.69 -32.39
N ALA A 309 -18.45 4.49 -31.12
CA ALA A 309 -19.78 4.74 -30.56
C ALA A 309 -20.14 6.22 -30.62
N GLU A 310 -19.21 7.12 -30.28
CA GLU A 310 -19.40 8.57 -30.45
C GLU A 310 -19.62 8.97 -31.92
N ALA A 311 -18.90 8.33 -32.85
CA ALA A 311 -19.03 8.59 -34.29
C ALA A 311 -20.31 8.01 -34.91
N ALA A 312 -20.87 6.95 -34.32
CA ALA A 312 -21.98 6.18 -34.90
C ALA A 312 -23.22 7.05 -35.19
N ALA A 313 -23.54 7.99 -34.30
CA ALA A 313 -24.68 8.90 -34.44
C ALA A 313 -24.62 9.79 -35.70
N SER A 314 -23.41 10.08 -36.19
CA SER A 314 -23.20 10.86 -37.42
C SER A 314 -23.11 9.98 -38.67
N CYS A 315 -22.92 8.68 -38.51
CA CYS A 315 -22.67 7.73 -39.60
C CYS A 315 -23.92 6.93 -40.00
N SER A 316 -24.84 6.67 -39.08
CA SER A 316 -26.00 5.81 -39.32
C SER A 316 -27.19 6.24 -38.48
N SER A 317 -28.41 6.06 -39.00
CA SER A 317 -29.65 6.16 -38.22
C SER A 317 -29.84 4.97 -37.27
N ASP A 318 -29.26 3.81 -37.62
CA ASP A 318 -29.18 2.63 -36.76
C ASP A 318 -27.76 2.54 -36.22
N THR A 319 -27.53 3.18 -35.07
CA THR A 319 -26.19 3.35 -34.47
C THR A 319 -25.64 2.03 -33.94
N ASP A 320 -26.50 1.20 -33.37
CA ASP A 320 -26.10 -0.05 -32.71
C ASP A 320 -25.66 -1.08 -33.76
N ALA A 321 -26.46 -1.29 -34.80
CA ALA A 321 -26.09 -2.19 -35.89
C ALA A 321 -24.82 -1.72 -36.62
N TRP A 322 -24.66 -0.40 -36.80
CA TRP A 322 -23.45 0.15 -37.40
C TRP A 322 -22.22 -0.10 -36.51
N LEU A 323 -22.33 0.16 -35.20
CA LEU A 323 -21.23 -0.05 -34.25
C LEU A 323 -20.84 -1.53 -34.18
N GLU A 324 -21.80 -2.44 -34.05
CA GLU A 324 -21.58 -3.89 -34.05
C GLU A 324 -20.86 -4.35 -35.32
N GLN A 325 -21.26 -3.84 -36.48
CA GLN A 325 -20.61 -4.18 -37.75
C GLN A 325 -19.15 -3.70 -37.79
N ARG A 326 -18.87 -2.45 -37.37
CA ARG A 326 -17.50 -1.92 -37.34
C ARG A 326 -16.62 -2.66 -36.31
N GLN A 327 -17.18 -3.02 -35.15
CA GLN A 327 -16.51 -3.84 -34.14
C GLN A 327 -16.17 -5.23 -34.67
N ALA A 328 -17.08 -5.88 -35.40
CA ALA A 328 -16.84 -7.17 -36.02
C ALA A 328 -15.75 -7.08 -37.10
N GLU A 329 -15.73 -6.00 -37.89
CA GLU A 329 -14.67 -5.73 -38.86
C GLU A 329 -13.30 -5.55 -38.19
N LEU A 330 -13.22 -4.80 -37.09
CA LEU A 330 -11.98 -4.67 -36.31
C LEU A 330 -11.48 -6.02 -35.78
N LYS A 331 -12.36 -6.82 -35.17
CA LYS A 331 -12.01 -8.18 -34.68
C LYS A 331 -11.57 -9.13 -35.79
N ALA A 332 -11.91 -8.83 -37.04
CA ALA A 332 -11.48 -9.56 -38.23
C ALA A 332 -10.28 -8.90 -38.94
N ASN A 333 -9.59 -7.93 -38.30
CA ASN A 333 -8.48 -7.14 -38.86
C ASN A 333 -8.83 -6.38 -40.14
N ARG A 334 -10.09 -5.96 -40.31
CA ARG A 334 -10.55 -5.18 -41.46
C ARG A 334 -10.63 -3.69 -41.12
N SER A 335 -9.61 -3.16 -40.45
CA SER A 335 -9.55 -1.75 -40.03
C SER A 335 -9.65 -0.77 -41.22
N ALA A 336 -9.17 -1.15 -42.40
CA ALA A 336 -9.35 -0.39 -43.63
C ALA A 336 -10.84 -0.16 -43.98
N LYS A 337 -11.70 -1.18 -43.81
CA LYS A 337 -13.15 -1.04 -44.04
C LYS A 337 -13.81 -0.08 -43.06
N VAL A 338 -13.34 -0.07 -41.81
CA VAL A 338 -13.83 0.86 -40.79
C VAL A 338 -13.45 2.29 -41.13
N LEU A 339 -12.21 2.51 -41.61
CA LEU A 339 -11.79 3.82 -42.11
C LEU A 339 -12.57 4.26 -43.35
N GLU A 340 -12.81 3.36 -44.29
CA GLU A 340 -13.66 3.60 -45.47
C GLU A 340 -15.10 3.97 -45.09
N ALA A 341 -15.66 3.33 -44.07
CA ALA A 341 -17.00 3.63 -43.57
C ALA A 341 -17.09 4.98 -42.85
N LEU A 342 -15.99 5.49 -42.26
CA LEU A 342 -15.94 6.79 -41.60
C LEU A 342 -15.73 7.95 -42.59
N LEU A 343 -15.05 7.72 -43.72
CA LEU A 343 -14.65 8.75 -44.68
C LEU A 343 -15.79 9.65 -45.19
N PRO A 344 -16.97 9.12 -45.58
CA PRO A 344 -18.07 9.94 -46.09
C PRO A 344 -18.68 10.88 -45.06
N HIS A 345 -18.45 10.62 -43.77
CA HIS A 345 -19.09 11.32 -42.65
C HIS A 345 -18.13 12.28 -41.93
N LEU A 346 -16.93 12.49 -42.46
CA LEU A 346 -15.95 13.40 -41.86
C LEU A 346 -16.49 14.82 -41.77
N GLU A 347 -16.45 15.39 -40.57
CA GLU A 347 -16.83 16.77 -40.36
C GLU A 347 -15.78 17.72 -40.97
N ALA A 348 -16.25 18.88 -41.44
CA ALA A 348 -15.40 19.90 -42.03
C ALA A 348 -14.20 20.27 -41.14
N PRO A 349 -13.01 20.58 -41.70
CA PRO A 349 -11.83 20.93 -40.91
C PRO A 349 -12.03 22.11 -39.94
N ALA A 350 -12.97 23.02 -40.25
CA ALA A 350 -13.31 24.16 -39.41
C ALA A 350 -14.18 23.80 -38.19
N THR A 351 -14.83 22.64 -38.18
CA THR A 351 -15.63 22.17 -37.03
C THR A 351 -14.69 21.91 -35.85
N ALA A 352 -14.99 22.46 -34.68
CA ALA A 352 -14.17 22.23 -33.48
C ALA A 352 -14.11 20.74 -33.12
N ASP A 353 -12.96 20.25 -32.62
CA ASP A 353 -12.77 18.82 -32.30
C ASP A 353 -13.81 18.28 -31.30
N ALA A 354 -14.29 19.12 -30.37
CA ALA A 354 -15.36 18.74 -29.44
C ALA A 354 -16.68 18.37 -30.14
N GLN A 355 -16.89 18.81 -31.38
CA GLN A 355 -18.08 18.59 -32.20
C GLN A 355 -17.78 17.76 -33.45
N ALA A 356 -16.63 17.07 -33.49
CA ALA A 356 -16.20 16.26 -34.63
C ALA A 356 -15.83 14.81 -34.23
N PRO A 357 -16.80 14.02 -33.72
CA PRO A 357 -16.56 12.65 -33.29
C PRO A 357 -16.08 11.72 -34.42
N VAL A 358 -16.57 11.88 -35.65
CA VAL A 358 -16.16 11.03 -36.79
C VAL A 358 -14.69 11.29 -37.13
N ARG A 359 -14.30 12.57 -37.23
CA ARG A 359 -12.89 12.94 -37.47
C ARG A 359 -11.98 12.47 -36.34
N LYS A 360 -12.41 12.52 -35.08
CA LYS A 360 -11.65 11.97 -33.94
C LYS A 360 -11.44 10.47 -34.09
N ALA A 361 -12.52 9.70 -34.33
CA ALA A 361 -12.44 8.25 -34.51
C ALA A 361 -11.56 7.86 -35.71
N TYR A 362 -11.76 8.52 -36.85
CA TYR A 362 -10.95 8.30 -38.05
C TYR A 362 -9.47 8.58 -37.77
N ARG A 363 -9.13 9.75 -37.21
CA ARG A 363 -7.74 10.12 -36.88
C ARG A 363 -7.13 9.13 -35.89
N TYR A 364 -7.89 8.74 -34.87
CA TYR A 364 -7.42 7.83 -33.83
C TYR A 364 -7.05 6.45 -34.40
N LEU A 365 -7.93 5.83 -35.18
CA LEU A 365 -7.68 4.55 -35.84
C LEU A 365 -6.61 4.66 -36.94
N ASN A 366 -6.68 5.72 -37.75
CA ASN A 366 -5.77 5.92 -38.88
C ASN A 366 -4.30 6.01 -38.44
N ASN A 367 -4.05 6.65 -37.30
CA ASN A 367 -2.69 6.81 -36.77
C ASN A 367 -2.17 5.54 -36.10
N ARG A 368 -2.99 4.50 -35.93
CA ARG A 368 -2.68 3.28 -35.15
C ARG A 368 -2.99 1.99 -35.91
N ARG A 369 -2.95 2.03 -37.24
CA ARG A 369 -3.28 0.88 -38.11
C ARG A 369 -2.44 -0.37 -37.82
N GLU A 370 -1.20 -0.19 -37.35
CA GLU A 370 -0.28 -1.29 -37.01
C GLU A 370 -0.49 -1.84 -35.59
N GLN A 371 -1.29 -1.16 -34.76
CA GLN A 371 -1.52 -1.50 -33.36
C GLN A 371 -2.91 -2.14 -33.12
N VAL A 372 -3.55 -2.66 -34.18
CA VAL A 372 -4.94 -3.18 -34.14
C VAL A 372 -5.07 -4.60 -34.70
N ASP A 373 -4.05 -5.44 -34.51
CA ASP A 373 -4.10 -6.88 -34.84
C ASP A 373 -4.92 -7.68 -33.80
N TYR A 374 -6.23 -7.39 -33.75
CA TYR A 374 -7.15 -8.05 -32.83
C TYR A 374 -7.34 -9.54 -33.14
N ALA A 375 -7.41 -9.92 -34.43
CA ALA A 375 -7.59 -11.32 -34.81
C ALA A 375 -6.36 -12.17 -34.46
N GLY A 376 -5.16 -11.62 -34.57
CA GLY A 376 -3.91 -12.24 -34.11
C GLY A 376 -3.93 -12.47 -32.60
N ALA A 377 -4.21 -11.42 -31.84
CA ALA A 377 -4.30 -11.50 -30.38
C ALA A 377 -5.34 -12.54 -29.90
N ILE A 378 -6.55 -12.51 -30.47
CA ILE A 378 -7.62 -13.47 -30.14
C ILE A 378 -7.20 -14.91 -30.44
N ARG A 379 -6.60 -15.18 -31.61
CA ARG A 379 -6.12 -16.54 -31.97
C ARG A 379 -5.04 -17.06 -31.03
N GLN A 380 -4.22 -16.17 -30.48
CA GLN A 380 -3.15 -16.51 -29.54
C GLN A 380 -3.65 -16.53 -28.08
N GLY A 381 -4.95 -16.28 -27.83
CA GLY A 381 -5.51 -16.21 -26.49
C GLY A 381 -5.03 -15.00 -25.68
N ARG A 382 -4.50 -13.96 -26.34
CA ARG A 382 -4.03 -12.71 -25.71
C ARG A 382 -5.23 -11.76 -25.54
N PRO A 383 -5.30 -10.99 -24.43
CA PRO A 383 -6.37 -10.03 -24.24
C PRO A 383 -6.29 -8.87 -25.23
N ILE A 384 -7.45 -8.29 -25.56
CA ILE A 384 -7.57 -7.14 -26.46
C ILE A 384 -8.03 -5.85 -25.76
N GLY A 385 -8.15 -5.88 -24.44
CA GLY A 385 -8.54 -4.73 -23.62
C GLY A 385 -7.67 -4.64 -22.37
N SER A 386 -7.54 -3.43 -21.83
CA SER A 386 -6.68 -2.99 -20.73
C SER A 386 -7.42 -2.92 -19.39
N GLY A 387 -8.46 -3.74 -19.23
CA GLY A 387 -9.29 -3.72 -18.01
C GLY A 387 -8.53 -4.10 -16.74
N GLU A 388 -7.36 -4.71 -16.83
CA GLU A 388 -6.54 -5.04 -15.66
C GLU A 388 -5.86 -3.82 -15.07
N ILE A 389 -5.29 -2.93 -15.89
CA ILE A 389 -4.71 -1.67 -15.42
C ILE A 389 -5.77 -0.70 -14.93
N GLU A 390 -6.94 -0.63 -15.57
CA GLU A 390 -8.05 0.19 -15.08
C GLU A 390 -8.51 -0.29 -13.69
N SER A 391 -8.63 -1.61 -13.53
CA SER A 391 -8.95 -2.21 -12.23
C SER A 391 -7.85 -1.90 -11.22
N ALA A 392 -6.58 -2.01 -11.62
CA ALA A 392 -5.43 -1.65 -10.79
C ALA A 392 -5.49 -0.19 -10.32
N HIS A 393 -5.82 0.76 -11.19
CA HIS A 393 -6.03 2.15 -10.76
C HIS A 393 -7.12 2.25 -9.68
N ARG A 394 -8.24 1.54 -9.83
CA ARG A 394 -9.33 1.55 -8.83
C ARG A 394 -8.86 1.05 -7.47
N PHE A 395 -8.18 -0.10 -7.38
CA PHE A 395 -7.81 -0.66 -6.07
C PHE A 395 -6.42 -0.26 -5.55
N VAL A 396 -5.48 0.19 -6.38
CA VAL A 396 -4.15 0.66 -5.94
C VAL A 396 -4.22 2.15 -5.59
N VAL A 397 -4.57 2.98 -6.58
CA VAL A 397 -4.49 4.44 -6.51
C VAL A 397 -5.77 5.00 -5.93
N GLN A 398 -6.93 4.74 -6.52
CA GLN A 398 -8.17 5.39 -6.12
C GLN A 398 -8.62 4.98 -4.70
N ALA A 399 -8.37 3.73 -4.32
CA ALA A 399 -8.64 3.22 -2.99
C ALA A 399 -7.94 3.98 -1.85
N ARG A 400 -6.90 4.80 -2.13
CA ARG A 400 -6.23 5.58 -1.09
C ARG A 400 -5.87 7.01 -1.48
N LEU A 401 -5.32 7.21 -2.66
CA LEU A 401 -4.82 8.48 -3.18
C LEU A 401 -5.92 9.36 -3.78
N LYS A 402 -7.01 8.78 -4.31
CA LYS A 402 -8.15 9.50 -4.91
C LYS A 402 -9.47 9.28 -4.15
N LYS A 403 -9.44 9.53 -2.84
CA LYS A 403 -10.63 9.51 -1.98
C LYS A 403 -11.24 10.90 -1.81
N PRO A 404 -12.57 11.01 -1.58
CA PRO A 404 -13.19 12.28 -1.23
C PRO A 404 -12.46 12.95 -0.05
N GLY A 405 -12.05 14.20 -0.23
CA GLY A 405 -11.32 14.99 0.77
C GLY A 405 -9.86 14.61 1.00
N ALA A 406 -9.30 13.63 0.28
CA ALA A 406 -7.88 13.31 0.36
C ALA A 406 -7.09 14.24 -0.57
N TRP A 407 -6.37 15.22 0.01
CA TRP A 407 -5.42 16.06 -0.72
C TRP A 407 -4.00 15.77 -0.25
N TRP A 408 -3.09 15.58 -1.18
CA TRP A 408 -1.74 15.10 -0.88
C TRP A 408 -0.70 16.17 -1.10
N ALA A 409 0.28 16.23 -0.20
CA ALA A 409 1.55 16.86 -0.54
C ALA A 409 2.27 15.96 -1.56
N ALA A 410 2.85 16.55 -2.60
CA ALA A 410 3.47 15.83 -3.72
C ALA A 410 4.51 14.80 -3.23
N GLU A 411 5.31 15.19 -2.23
CA GLU A 411 6.35 14.34 -1.65
C GLU A 411 5.80 13.07 -0.98
N ASN A 412 4.52 13.02 -0.60
CA ASN A 412 3.91 11.88 0.10
C ASN A 412 3.19 10.91 -0.83
N VAL A 413 3.06 11.21 -2.13
CA VAL A 413 2.36 10.35 -3.09
C VAL A 413 3.16 9.09 -3.38
N ASP A 414 4.43 9.20 -3.78
CA ASP A 414 5.29 8.04 -4.06
C ASP A 414 5.49 7.13 -2.83
N PRO A 415 5.75 7.64 -1.61
CA PRO A 415 5.77 6.82 -0.40
C PRO A 415 4.49 6.01 -0.19
N MET A 416 3.33 6.64 -0.41
CA MET A 416 2.05 5.97 -0.27
C MET A 416 1.87 4.93 -1.39
N LEU A 417 2.21 5.26 -2.63
CA LEU A 417 2.17 4.32 -3.76
C LEU A 417 3.07 3.10 -3.51
N ALA A 418 4.31 3.31 -3.08
CA ALA A 418 5.25 2.24 -2.73
C ALA A 418 4.69 1.33 -1.63
N LEU A 419 4.04 1.90 -0.61
CA LEU A 419 3.34 1.12 0.42
C LEU A 419 2.21 0.26 -0.17
N ARG A 420 1.37 0.83 -1.06
CA ARG A 420 0.30 0.09 -1.73
C ARG A 420 0.87 -1.06 -2.56
N VAL A 421 1.85 -0.76 -3.41
CA VAL A 421 2.48 -1.71 -4.33
C VAL A 421 3.19 -2.83 -3.56
N THR A 422 3.94 -2.51 -2.51
CA THR A 422 4.62 -3.50 -1.66
C THR A 422 3.64 -4.51 -1.07
N ARG A 423 2.48 -4.04 -0.58
CA ARG A 423 1.43 -4.94 -0.05
C ARG A 423 0.86 -5.84 -1.14
N LEU A 424 0.55 -5.30 -2.31
CA LEU A 424 -0.05 -6.03 -3.42
C LEU A 424 0.88 -7.04 -4.07
N ASN A 425 2.19 -6.74 -4.11
CA ASN A 425 3.21 -7.65 -4.61
C ASN A 425 3.65 -8.71 -3.58
N GLY A 426 3.07 -8.72 -2.38
CA GLY A 426 3.36 -9.70 -1.33
C GLY A 426 4.59 -9.38 -0.46
N GLY A 427 5.22 -8.22 -0.62
CA GLY A 427 6.43 -7.81 0.10
C GLY A 427 6.20 -7.36 1.54
N TRP A 428 4.95 -7.36 2.03
CA TRP A 428 4.61 -6.89 3.38
C TRP A 428 5.37 -7.64 4.48
N ASN A 429 5.37 -8.98 4.45
CA ASN A 429 6.01 -9.76 5.50
C ASN A 429 7.53 -9.61 5.50
N GLU A 430 8.15 -9.67 4.33
CA GLU A 430 9.60 -9.47 4.14
C GLU A 430 10.04 -8.10 4.66
N TYR A 431 9.32 -7.04 4.30
CA TYR A 431 9.61 -5.69 4.78
C TYR A 431 9.68 -5.61 6.32
N TRP A 432 8.67 -6.15 7.01
CA TRP A 432 8.61 -6.07 8.47
C TRP A 432 9.61 -7.00 9.17
N GLN A 433 9.97 -8.13 8.56
CA GLN A 433 11.07 -8.98 9.04
C GLN A 433 12.40 -8.22 8.99
N ASN A 434 12.72 -7.59 7.85
CA ASN A 434 13.93 -6.80 7.67
C ASN A 434 13.96 -5.57 8.60
N PHE A 435 12.82 -4.87 8.74
CA PHE A 435 12.71 -3.73 9.66
C PHE A 435 12.96 -4.11 11.12
N SER A 436 12.54 -5.33 11.52
CA SER A 436 12.75 -5.82 12.88
C SER A 436 14.20 -6.24 13.12
N ALA A 437 14.85 -6.86 12.12
CA ALA A 437 16.26 -7.23 12.17
C ALA A 437 17.18 -5.99 12.28
N CYS A 438 16.93 -4.92 11.51
CA CYS A 438 17.69 -3.67 11.60
C CYS A 438 17.51 -2.90 12.92
N LYS A 439 16.51 -3.24 13.74
CA LYS A 439 16.38 -2.71 15.10
C LYS A 439 17.07 -3.56 16.16
N ALA A 440 17.33 -4.82 15.85
CA ALA A 440 17.97 -5.77 16.75
C ALA A 440 19.51 -5.75 16.62
N ALA A 441 20.01 -5.42 15.42
CA ALA A 441 21.39 -5.00 15.17
C ALA A 441 21.61 -3.55 15.62
#